data_AF-A0AAE0FEV6-F1
#
_entry.id   AF-A0AAE0FEV6-F1
#
_cell.length_a   1.000
_cell.length_b   1.000
_cell.length_c   1.000
_cell.angle_alpha   90.00
_cell.angle_beta   90.00
_cell.angle_gamma   90.00
#
_symmetry.space_group_name_H-M   'P 1'
#
loop_
_entity.id
_entity.type
_entity.pdbx_description
1 polymer ?
#
loop_
_entity_poly.entity_id
_entity_poly.type
_entity_poly.pdbx_seq_one_letter_code
_entity_poly.pdbx_strand_id
1 'polypeptide(L)'
;KKATEQPSDVKQLREASNAKSASVYTVVYPSKMRDVFAKEGIKDEQAQADELAGLKSTLETHQLLLKQTFRYYSCISGKNAMTMTGPEFNKLVKDCNLIDQDMSKAKVKLTAAAVDIIFQQANKDPEETGGEDDGADDAGTANNPDREFVPEEFTEALIRIAAVKFKDSHKTLAGRLEALILGPMSSEAGRCDTSIFRAMVGLPETQAVLQKHGGHLELIFAHYAAEEGIVGMGTMSISEYKAFLKDCKIFNDTFNDTAMNVIFGNVLDARGGGGGDDEPELGFGEFLEAVAAIVQYRMCNPYQPFPQRLDNFITRNIIPHAKAAKAQIKKAPSKKGNQVKDAAKKAAAALNIAGTKSKETFMETGSAALEGLMPGS
;
A
#
# COMPACT_ATOMS: atom_id res chain seq x y z
N LYS A 1 32.45 -17.74 -3.23
CA LYS A 1 31.07 -18.24 -3.05
C LYS A 1 30.83 -18.48 -1.56
N LYS A 2 30.34 -17.47 -0.83
CA LYS A 2 29.73 -17.65 0.50
C LYS A 2 28.32 -17.13 0.35
N ALA A 3 27.35 -18.04 0.35
CA ALA A 3 25.94 -17.70 0.38
C ALA A 3 25.64 -17.19 1.79
N THR A 4 25.10 -15.98 1.88
CA THR A 4 24.63 -15.39 3.12
C THR A 4 23.32 -16.09 3.47
N GLU A 5 23.36 -17.07 4.36
CA GLU A 5 22.16 -17.63 4.99
C GLU A 5 21.48 -16.50 5.77
N GLN A 6 20.27 -16.12 5.34
CA GLN A 6 19.39 -15.33 6.21
C GLN A 6 18.99 -16.20 7.41
N PRO A 7 18.94 -15.65 8.64
CA PRO A 7 18.57 -16.44 9.82
C PRO A 7 17.18 -17.03 9.64
N SER A 8 17.06 -18.35 9.84
CA SER A 8 15.80 -19.12 9.75
C SER A 8 14.64 -18.48 10.50
N ASP A 9 14.96 -17.76 11.58
CA ASP A 9 14.00 -17.17 12.50
C ASP A 9 13.26 -15.97 11.87
N VAL A 10 13.90 -15.20 10.99
CA VAL A 10 13.25 -14.07 10.30
C VAL A 10 12.27 -14.57 9.25
N LYS A 11 12.57 -15.70 8.61
CA LYS A 11 11.67 -16.33 7.63
C LYS A 11 10.46 -16.95 8.34
N GLN A 12 10.68 -17.64 9.46
CA GLN A 12 9.60 -18.24 10.26
C GLN A 12 8.69 -17.18 10.91
N LEU A 13 9.26 -16.07 11.40
CA LEU A 13 8.48 -14.94 11.93
C LEU A 13 7.65 -14.25 10.83
N ARG A 14 8.19 -14.12 9.61
CA ARG A 14 7.44 -13.60 8.45
C ARG A 14 6.32 -14.54 8.01
N GLU A 15 6.56 -15.85 8.00
CA GLU A 15 5.54 -16.85 7.66
C GLU A 15 4.43 -16.89 8.73
N ALA A 16 4.77 -16.77 10.02
CA ALA A 16 3.80 -16.70 11.11
C ALA A 16 2.99 -15.39 11.11
N SER A 17 3.62 -14.24 10.87
CA SER A 17 2.92 -12.95 10.71
C SER A 17 2.00 -12.95 9.50
N ASN A 18 2.45 -13.49 8.36
CA ASN A 18 1.60 -13.65 7.18
C ASN A 18 0.42 -14.58 7.46
N ALA A 19 0.61 -15.69 8.17
CA ALA A 19 -0.47 -16.61 8.55
C ALA A 19 -1.47 -15.97 9.53
N LYS A 20 -1.01 -15.16 10.48
CA LYS A 20 -1.89 -14.42 11.41
C LYS A 20 -2.69 -13.34 10.67
N SER A 21 -2.08 -12.62 9.72
CA SER A 21 -2.78 -11.63 8.89
C SER A 21 -3.71 -12.25 7.83
N ALA A 22 -3.43 -13.48 7.39
CA ALA A 22 -4.31 -14.28 6.53
C ALA A 22 -5.61 -14.67 7.27
N SER A 23 -5.54 -14.81 8.59
CA SER A 23 -6.69 -15.17 9.42
C SER A 23 -7.79 -14.10 9.42
N VAL A 24 -7.45 -12.83 9.64
CA VAL A 24 -8.48 -11.79 9.94
C VAL A 24 -9.40 -11.47 8.74
N TYR A 25 -8.89 -11.58 7.51
CA TYR A 25 -9.70 -11.37 6.29
C TYR A 25 -10.49 -12.61 5.85
N THR A 26 -10.41 -13.71 6.58
CA THR A 26 -11.03 -15.00 6.19
C THR A 26 -12.01 -15.53 7.22
N VAL A 27 -12.19 -14.83 8.33
CA VAL A 27 -13.16 -15.20 9.37
C VAL A 27 -14.57 -14.76 8.95
N VAL A 28 -15.52 -15.68 9.08
CA VAL A 28 -16.95 -15.41 8.94
C VAL A 28 -17.65 -15.95 10.17
N TYR A 29 -18.28 -15.08 10.95
CA TYR A 29 -18.98 -15.49 12.18
C TYR A 29 -20.38 -16.02 11.85
N PRO A 30 -20.71 -17.28 12.19
CA PRO A 30 -22.04 -17.84 11.93
C PRO A 30 -23.17 -17.04 12.59
N SER A 31 -22.93 -16.50 13.79
CA SER A 31 -23.91 -15.67 14.53
C SER A 31 -24.30 -14.41 13.76
N LYS A 32 -23.32 -13.73 13.16
CA LYS A 32 -23.56 -12.51 12.37
C LYS A 32 -24.27 -12.80 11.05
N MET A 33 -24.13 -14.01 10.47
CA MET A 33 -24.75 -14.38 9.19
C MET A 33 -26.19 -14.90 9.29
N ARG A 34 -26.74 -15.06 10.51
CA ARG A 34 -28.10 -15.61 10.71
C ARG A 34 -29.19 -14.88 9.95
N ASP A 35 -29.16 -13.55 9.93
CA ASP A 35 -30.18 -12.75 9.23
C ASP A 35 -30.05 -12.87 7.71
N VAL A 36 -28.82 -13.02 7.20
CA VAL A 36 -28.54 -13.27 5.78
C VAL A 36 -29.10 -14.63 5.38
N PHE A 37 -28.83 -15.70 6.14
CA PHE A 37 -29.38 -17.03 5.88
C PHE A 37 -30.92 -17.03 5.90
N ALA A 38 -31.53 -16.35 6.87
CA ALA A 38 -32.99 -16.22 6.94
C ALA A 38 -33.56 -15.53 5.68
N LYS A 39 -32.93 -14.45 5.19
CA LYS A 39 -33.33 -13.73 3.97
C LYS A 39 -33.13 -14.54 2.69
N GLU A 40 -32.15 -15.45 2.69
CA GLU A 40 -31.90 -16.38 1.59
C GLU A 40 -32.74 -17.67 1.69
N GLY A 41 -33.48 -17.86 2.78
CA GLY A 41 -34.31 -19.05 2.99
C GLY A 41 -33.51 -20.30 3.36
N ILE A 42 -32.27 -20.14 3.81
CA ILE A 42 -31.36 -21.25 4.18
C ILE A 42 -31.60 -21.59 5.66
N LYS A 43 -32.48 -22.56 5.89
CA LYS A 43 -32.88 -22.97 7.25
C LYS A 43 -32.11 -24.17 7.80
N ASP A 44 -31.59 -24.99 6.90
CA ASP A 44 -30.90 -26.22 7.25
C ASP A 44 -29.47 -25.93 7.75
N GLU A 45 -29.10 -26.52 8.88
CA GLU A 45 -27.80 -26.26 9.52
C GLU A 45 -26.63 -26.74 8.66
N GLN A 46 -26.80 -27.88 7.95
CA GLN A 46 -25.77 -28.37 7.04
C GLN A 46 -25.59 -27.43 5.86
N ALA A 47 -26.69 -26.97 5.25
CA ALA A 47 -26.64 -25.98 4.18
C ALA A 47 -26.00 -24.65 4.62
N GLN A 48 -26.25 -24.19 5.86
CA GLN A 48 -25.58 -23.01 6.41
C GLN A 48 -24.08 -23.25 6.59
N ALA A 49 -23.68 -24.43 7.09
CA ALA A 49 -22.27 -24.79 7.23
C ALA A 49 -21.56 -24.86 5.88
N ASP A 50 -22.22 -25.41 4.85
CA ASP A 50 -21.68 -25.48 3.49
C ASP A 50 -21.49 -24.08 2.88
N GLU A 51 -22.44 -23.16 3.06
CA GLU A 51 -22.29 -21.76 2.62
C GLU A 51 -21.18 -21.03 3.36
N LEU A 52 -21.04 -21.23 4.68
CA LEU A 52 -19.94 -20.66 5.47
C LEU A 52 -18.58 -21.17 4.99
N ALA A 53 -18.46 -22.46 4.71
CA ALA A 53 -17.24 -23.05 4.17
C ALA A 53 -16.89 -22.49 2.79
N GLY A 54 -17.90 -22.32 1.92
CA GLY A 54 -17.73 -21.69 0.61
C GLY A 54 -17.26 -20.24 0.72
N LEU A 55 -17.91 -19.43 1.57
CA LEU A 55 -17.52 -18.04 1.83
C LEU A 55 -16.08 -17.94 2.34
N LYS A 56 -15.71 -18.78 3.30
CA LYS A 56 -14.34 -18.84 3.83
C LYS A 56 -13.32 -19.16 2.73
N SER A 57 -13.61 -20.16 1.89
CA SER A 57 -12.71 -20.54 0.79
C SER A 57 -12.54 -19.42 -0.24
N THR A 58 -13.62 -18.70 -0.58
CA THR A 58 -13.56 -17.52 -1.46
C THR A 58 -12.72 -16.40 -0.85
N LEU A 59 -12.91 -16.11 0.44
CA LEU A 59 -12.10 -15.11 1.16
C LEU A 59 -10.62 -15.50 1.20
N GLU A 60 -10.29 -16.76 1.48
CA GLU A 60 -8.91 -17.27 1.51
C GLU A 60 -8.23 -17.13 0.14
N THR A 61 -8.97 -17.41 -0.93
CA THR A 61 -8.49 -17.31 -2.32
C THR A 61 -8.16 -15.87 -2.71
N HIS A 62 -8.92 -14.89 -2.20
CA HIS A 62 -8.79 -13.48 -2.57
C HIS A 62 -8.27 -12.57 -1.44
N GLN A 63 -7.73 -13.15 -0.37
CA GLN A 63 -7.31 -12.44 0.84
C GLN A 63 -6.37 -11.27 0.56
N LEU A 64 -5.49 -11.40 -0.43
CA LEU A 64 -4.53 -10.36 -0.76
C LEU A 64 -5.25 -9.13 -1.34
N LEU A 65 -6.14 -9.33 -2.31
CA LEU A 65 -6.93 -8.24 -2.89
C LEU A 65 -7.83 -7.57 -1.84
N LEU A 66 -8.43 -8.36 -0.94
CA LEU A 66 -9.25 -7.84 0.15
C LEU A 66 -8.43 -6.96 1.11
N LYS A 67 -7.25 -7.44 1.53
CA LYS A 67 -6.32 -6.70 2.38
C LYS A 67 -5.85 -5.41 1.74
N GLN A 68 -5.44 -5.47 0.47
CA GLN A 68 -4.98 -4.32 -0.30
C GLN A 68 -6.10 -3.27 -0.45
N THR A 69 -7.31 -3.73 -0.79
CA THR A 69 -8.49 -2.87 -0.90
C THR A 69 -8.81 -2.20 0.43
N PHE A 70 -8.90 -2.97 1.52
CA PHE A 70 -9.18 -2.44 2.85
C PHE A 70 -8.19 -1.32 3.20
N ARG A 71 -6.90 -1.63 3.13
CA ARG A 71 -5.82 -0.68 3.45
C ARG A 71 -5.85 0.56 2.60
N TYR A 72 -6.06 0.42 1.29
CA TYR A 72 -6.13 1.56 0.40
C TYR A 72 -7.19 2.56 0.87
N TYR A 73 -8.40 2.08 1.18
CA TYR A 73 -9.50 2.96 1.58
C TYR A 73 -9.39 3.47 3.01
N SER A 74 -8.87 2.65 3.95
CA SER A 74 -8.58 3.05 5.35
C SER A 74 -7.54 4.17 5.45
N CYS A 75 -6.63 4.28 4.48
CA CYS A 75 -5.61 5.32 4.50
C CYS A 75 -6.12 6.68 3.97
N ILE A 76 -7.30 6.76 3.35
CA ILE A 76 -7.71 7.98 2.62
C ILE A 76 -8.04 9.13 3.58
N SER A 77 -8.71 8.86 4.70
CA SER A 77 -9.05 9.92 5.67
C SER A 77 -7.86 10.31 6.54
N GLY A 78 -6.84 9.45 6.62
CA GLY A 78 -5.59 9.75 7.29
C GLY A 78 -5.56 9.63 8.80
N LYS A 79 -6.52 8.91 9.37
CA LYS A 79 -6.60 8.66 10.81
C LYS A 79 -5.85 7.39 11.19
N ASN A 80 -6.28 6.24 10.66
CA ASN A 80 -5.76 4.94 11.04
C ASN A 80 -5.82 4.00 9.82
N ALA A 81 -4.69 3.40 9.45
CA ALA A 81 -4.63 2.44 8.34
C ALA A 81 -5.21 1.06 8.71
N MET A 82 -5.59 0.85 9.97
CA MET A 82 -6.03 -0.43 10.52
C MET A 82 -7.55 -0.53 10.69
N THR A 83 -8.26 0.59 10.60
CA THR A 83 -9.73 0.66 10.69
C THR A 83 -10.29 1.39 9.45
N MET A 84 -11.57 1.20 9.12
CA MET A 84 -12.22 1.87 7.99
C MET A 84 -13.53 2.55 8.42
N THR A 85 -13.57 3.86 8.27
CA THR A 85 -14.76 4.66 8.57
C THR A 85 -15.90 4.45 7.56
N GLY A 86 -17.13 4.76 7.96
CA GLY A 86 -18.29 4.75 7.06
C GLY A 86 -18.10 5.58 5.78
N PRO A 87 -17.53 6.81 5.83
CA PRO A 87 -17.20 7.57 4.64
C PRO A 87 -16.17 6.91 3.71
N GLU A 88 -15.15 6.23 4.25
CA GLU A 88 -14.15 5.50 3.46
C GLU A 88 -14.76 4.28 2.78
N PHE A 89 -15.57 3.51 3.50
CA PHE A 89 -16.33 2.40 2.95
C PHE A 89 -17.31 2.86 1.86
N ASN A 90 -18.03 3.96 2.10
CA ASN A 90 -18.90 4.57 1.10
C ASN A 90 -18.13 5.03 -0.15
N LYS A 91 -16.86 5.42 -0.01
CA LYS A 91 -16.01 5.74 -1.16
C LYS A 91 -15.69 4.48 -1.98
N LEU A 92 -15.32 3.37 -1.33
CA LEU A 92 -15.15 2.07 -2.01
C LEU A 92 -16.41 1.67 -2.78
N VAL A 93 -17.57 1.75 -2.14
CA VAL A 93 -18.86 1.39 -2.75
C VAL A 93 -19.16 2.23 -3.99
N LYS A 94 -18.83 3.52 -3.94
CA LYS A 94 -18.98 4.45 -5.08
C LYS A 94 -17.98 4.17 -6.20
N ASP A 95 -16.71 3.99 -5.86
CA ASP A 95 -15.64 3.74 -6.84
C ASP A 95 -15.91 2.43 -7.59
N CYS A 96 -16.38 1.40 -6.88
CA CYS A 96 -16.82 0.12 -7.47
C CYS A 96 -18.20 0.18 -8.15
N ASN A 97 -18.86 1.33 -8.21
CA ASN A 97 -20.19 1.52 -8.80
C ASN A 97 -21.22 0.45 -8.34
N LEU A 98 -21.24 0.15 -7.03
CA LEU A 98 -22.06 -0.93 -6.49
C LEU A 98 -23.52 -0.50 -6.28
N ILE A 99 -23.78 0.80 -6.18
CA ILE A 99 -25.14 1.34 -6.01
C ILE A 99 -25.90 1.24 -7.34
N ASP A 100 -27.10 0.68 -7.29
CA ASP A 100 -27.97 0.58 -8.46
C ASP A 100 -28.47 1.97 -8.89
N GLN A 101 -28.04 2.42 -10.08
CA GLN A 101 -28.48 3.70 -10.65
C GLN A 101 -29.87 3.60 -11.31
N ASP A 102 -30.19 2.45 -11.92
CA ASP A 102 -31.46 2.22 -12.58
C ASP A 102 -32.44 1.49 -11.65
N MET A 103 -33.28 2.29 -11.00
CA MET A 103 -34.28 1.82 -10.06
C MET A 103 -35.46 1.08 -10.71
N SER A 104 -35.44 0.80 -12.02
CA SER A 104 -36.55 0.12 -12.71
C SER A 104 -36.34 -1.38 -12.95
N LYS A 105 -35.11 -1.91 -12.91
CA LYS A 105 -34.79 -3.24 -13.48
C LYS A 105 -34.63 -4.42 -12.49
N ALA A 106 -34.34 -4.19 -11.21
CA ALA A 106 -34.12 -5.25 -10.22
C ALA A 106 -35.21 -5.32 -9.14
N LYS A 107 -35.49 -6.53 -8.64
CA LYS A 107 -36.50 -6.79 -7.59
C LYS A 107 -36.02 -6.39 -6.19
N VAL A 108 -34.72 -6.55 -5.93
CA VAL A 108 -34.01 -6.10 -4.73
C VAL A 108 -32.84 -5.24 -5.21
N LYS A 109 -32.62 -4.09 -4.59
CA LYS A 109 -31.62 -3.10 -5.04
C LYS A 109 -30.69 -2.70 -3.92
N LEU A 110 -29.41 -2.53 -4.25
CA LEU A 110 -28.43 -1.95 -3.34
C LEU A 110 -28.49 -0.42 -3.45
N THR A 111 -29.12 0.22 -2.46
CA THR A 111 -29.20 1.68 -2.34
C THR A 111 -28.15 2.20 -1.36
N ALA A 112 -27.88 3.52 -1.37
CA ALA A 112 -27.01 4.14 -0.37
C ALA A 112 -27.51 3.88 1.08
N ALA A 113 -28.83 3.98 1.31
CA ALA A 113 -29.40 3.67 2.62
C ALA A 113 -29.23 2.19 3.01
N ALA A 114 -29.29 1.27 2.05
CA ALA A 114 -29.01 -0.15 2.31
C ALA A 114 -27.54 -0.37 2.68
N VAL A 115 -26.62 0.38 2.06
CA VAL A 115 -25.18 0.33 2.38
C VAL A 115 -24.94 0.85 3.81
N ASP A 116 -25.60 1.93 4.23
CA ASP A 116 -25.49 2.43 5.61
C ASP A 116 -26.03 1.41 6.63
N ILE A 117 -27.14 0.73 6.32
CA ILE A 117 -27.68 -0.36 7.15
C ILE A 117 -26.69 -1.52 7.22
N ILE A 118 -26.06 -1.89 6.10
CA ILE A 118 -25.02 -2.94 6.08
C ILE A 118 -23.84 -2.53 6.94
N PHE A 119 -23.41 -1.26 6.86
CA PHE A 119 -22.34 -0.74 7.68
C PHE A 119 -22.64 -0.88 9.17
N GLN A 120 -23.84 -0.47 9.59
CA GLN A 120 -24.28 -0.62 10.97
C GLN A 120 -24.39 -2.08 11.40
N GLN A 121 -24.87 -2.98 10.53
CA GLN A 121 -25.03 -4.40 10.85
C GLN A 121 -23.69 -5.12 11.04
N ALA A 122 -22.71 -4.85 10.19
CA ALA A 122 -21.40 -5.49 10.27
C ALA A 122 -20.63 -5.06 11.54
N ASN A 123 -20.81 -3.80 11.98
CA ASN A 123 -20.26 -3.27 13.24
C ASN A 123 -20.98 -3.77 14.51
N LYS A 124 -22.06 -4.56 14.41
CA LYS A 124 -22.71 -5.09 15.63
C LYS A 124 -21.87 -6.19 16.24
N ASP A 125 -21.79 -6.21 17.56
CA ASP A 125 -21.06 -7.26 18.24
C ASP A 125 -21.77 -8.62 18.16
N PRO A 126 -21.01 -9.72 18.04
CA PRO A 126 -21.59 -11.04 17.98
C PRO A 126 -22.35 -11.41 19.28
N GLU A 127 -22.01 -10.82 20.43
CA GLU A 127 -22.67 -11.06 21.72
C GLU A 127 -24.00 -10.30 21.90
N GLU A 128 -24.20 -9.16 21.24
CA GLU A 128 -25.47 -8.40 21.29
C GLU A 128 -26.64 -9.09 20.57
N THR A 129 -26.38 -10.12 19.76
CA THR A 129 -27.42 -10.78 18.96
C THR A 129 -28.23 -11.85 19.71
N GLY A 130 -28.08 -11.98 21.04
CA GLY A 130 -28.69 -13.06 21.82
C GLY A 130 -29.19 -12.74 23.25
N GLY A 131 -29.16 -11.49 23.72
CA GLY A 131 -29.60 -11.11 25.07
C GLY A 131 -30.60 -9.97 25.06
N GLU A 132 -31.55 -9.99 25.99
CA GLU A 132 -32.50 -8.90 26.22
C GLU A 132 -31.74 -7.58 26.49
N ASP A 133 -32.33 -6.48 25.99
CA ASP A 133 -31.87 -5.10 26.05
C ASP A 133 -31.76 -4.61 27.51
N ASP A 134 -30.66 -4.96 28.16
CA ASP A 134 -30.23 -4.37 29.43
C ASP A 134 -29.36 -3.16 29.08
N GLY A 135 -29.97 -1.97 29.08
CA GLY A 135 -29.38 -0.68 28.70
C GLY A 135 -28.15 -0.26 29.52
N ALA A 136 -27.05 -0.99 29.37
CA ALA A 136 -25.72 -0.66 29.84
C ALA A 136 -24.96 0.04 28.72
N ASP A 137 -24.30 1.12 29.10
CA ASP A 137 -23.65 2.09 28.23
C ASP A 137 -22.88 1.47 27.04
N ASP A 138 -23.24 2.00 25.87
CA ASP A 138 -22.64 1.91 24.54
C ASP A 138 -21.13 2.23 24.55
N ALA A 139 -20.35 1.34 25.16
CA ALA A 139 -18.93 1.26 25.00
C ALA A 139 -18.70 0.08 24.04
N GLY A 140 -18.41 0.39 22.77
CA GLY A 140 -17.93 -0.61 21.81
C GLY A 140 -16.87 -1.50 22.45
N THR A 141 -16.73 -2.73 21.96
CA THR A 141 -15.71 -3.66 22.47
C THR A 141 -14.41 -2.93 22.74
N ALA A 142 -13.66 -3.34 23.76
CA ALA A 142 -12.36 -2.75 24.09
C ALA A 142 -11.40 -2.66 22.88
N ASN A 143 -11.72 -3.33 21.76
CA ASN A 143 -10.98 -3.37 20.50
C ASN A 143 -11.61 -2.58 19.32
N ASN A 144 -12.84 -2.02 19.42
CA ASN A 144 -13.45 -1.17 18.37
C ASN A 144 -14.42 -0.10 18.95
N PRO A 145 -13.93 0.87 19.72
CA PRO A 145 -14.77 1.88 20.39
C PRO A 145 -15.34 2.95 19.46
N ASP A 146 -14.82 3.07 18.23
CA ASP A 146 -15.16 4.11 17.26
C ASP A 146 -16.17 3.65 16.19
N ARG A 147 -16.59 2.38 16.21
CA ARG A 147 -17.51 1.77 15.23
C ARG A 147 -17.00 1.93 13.80
N GLU A 148 -15.68 1.87 13.64
CA GLU A 148 -15.02 1.80 12.35
C GLU A 148 -14.80 0.32 12.00
N PHE A 149 -14.89 -0.05 10.72
CA PHE A 149 -14.67 -1.44 10.35
C PHE A 149 -13.26 -1.90 10.66
N VAL A 150 -13.14 -2.99 11.39
CA VAL A 150 -11.95 -3.86 11.37
C VAL A 150 -12.02 -4.84 10.17
N PRO A 151 -10.91 -5.54 9.82
CA PRO A 151 -10.88 -6.44 8.66
C PRO A 151 -12.03 -7.47 8.57
N GLU A 152 -12.43 -8.06 9.69
CA GLU A 152 -13.52 -9.05 9.77
C GLU A 152 -14.88 -8.43 9.44
N GLU A 153 -15.13 -7.20 9.92
CA GLU A 153 -16.39 -6.48 9.68
C GLU A 153 -16.45 -5.99 8.24
N PHE A 154 -15.30 -5.60 7.68
CA PHE A 154 -15.18 -5.27 6.27
C PHE A 154 -15.55 -6.46 5.37
N THR A 155 -15.01 -7.65 5.62
CA THR A 155 -15.33 -8.82 4.79
C THR A 155 -16.78 -9.25 4.96
N GLU A 156 -17.33 -9.17 6.18
CA GLU A 156 -18.77 -9.33 6.41
C GLU A 156 -19.61 -8.35 5.59
N ALA A 157 -19.26 -7.06 5.61
CA ALA A 157 -20.00 -6.04 4.87
C ALA A 157 -20.00 -6.32 3.36
N LEU A 158 -18.87 -6.82 2.83
CA LEU A 158 -18.80 -7.27 1.44
C LEU A 158 -19.70 -8.48 1.17
N ILE A 159 -19.78 -9.45 2.08
CA ILE A 159 -20.70 -10.60 1.96
C ILE A 159 -22.15 -10.10 1.91
N ARG A 160 -22.53 -9.17 2.80
CA ARG A 160 -23.88 -8.59 2.84
C ARG A 160 -24.20 -7.82 1.55
N ILE A 161 -23.24 -7.02 1.05
CA ILE A 161 -23.37 -6.34 -0.25
C ILE A 161 -23.57 -7.37 -1.37
N ALA A 162 -22.74 -8.42 -1.41
CA ALA A 162 -22.81 -9.44 -2.43
C ALA A 162 -24.16 -10.19 -2.42
N ALA A 163 -24.64 -10.53 -1.22
CA ALA A 163 -25.93 -11.19 -1.01
C ALA A 163 -27.10 -10.40 -1.61
N VAL A 164 -27.06 -9.07 -1.51
CA VAL A 164 -28.07 -8.16 -2.07
C VAL A 164 -27.85 -7.94 -3.56
N LYS A 165 -26.65 -7.52 -3.95
CA LYS A 165 -26.33 -6.99 -5.29
C LYS A 165 -26.30 -8.06 -6.38
N PHE A 166 -25.87 -9.27 -6.05
CA PHE A 166 -25.69 -10.36 -7.01
C PHE A 166 -26.71 -11.49 -6.83
N LYS A 167 -27.79 -11.22 -6.09
CA LYS A 167 -28.83 -12.21 -5.75
C LYS A 167 -29.40 -12.95 -6.96
N ASP A 168 -29.72 -12.21 -8.00
CA ASP A 168 -30.34 -12.75 -9.20
C ASP A 168 -29.30 -13.37 -10.16
N SER A 169 -28.02 -13.06 -9.97
CA SER A 169 -26.94 -13.53 -10.84
C SER A 169 -26.41 -14.89 -10.42
N HIS A 170 -26.21 -15.14 -9.12
CA HIS A 170 -25.54 -16.34 -8.62
C HIS A 170 -26.31 -16.98 -7.48
N LYS A 171 -26.32 -18.32 -7.42
CA LYS A 171 -27.15 -19.08 -6.48
C LYS A 171 -26.62 -19.02 -5.04
N THR A 172 -25.34 -19.32 -4.85
CA THR A 172 -24.69 -19.40 -3.54
C THR A 172 -24.15 -18.04 -3.10
N LEU A 173 -24.00 -17.83 -1.79
CA LEU A 173 -23.41 -16.61 -1.25
C LEU A 173 -21.93 -16.50 -1.64
N ALA A 174 -21.20 -17.62 -1.61
CA ALA A 174 -19.81 -17.71 -2.05
C ALA A 174 -19.62 -17.23 -3.50
N GLY A 175 -20.47 -17.70 -4.42
CA GLY A 175 -20.41 -17.25 -5.81
C GLY A 175 -20.69 -15.74 -5.93
N ARG A 176 -21.70 -15.23 -5.23
CA ARG A 176 -22.01 -13.79 -5.22
C ARG A 176 -20.84 -12.95 -4.73
N LEU A 177 -20.17 -13.39 -3.66
CA LEU A 177 -18.98 -12.74 -3.13
C LEU A 177 -17.84 -12.75 -4.15
N GLU A 178 -17.59 -13.90 -4.79
CA GLU A 178 -16.58 -14.02 -5.84
C GLU A 178 -16.87 -13.08 -7.02
N ALA A 179 -18.13 -12.94 -7.44
CA ALA A 179 -18.53 -12.01 -8.50
C ALA A 179 -18.30 -10.54 -8.14
N LEU A 180 -18.53 -10.17 -6.87
CA LEU A 180 -18.20 -8.84 -6.37
C LEU A 180 -16.69 -8.58 -6.42
N ILE A 181 -15.89 -9.55 -5.96
CA ILE A 181 -14.43 -9.44 -5.87
C ILE A 181 -13.80 -9.39 -7.27
N LEU A 182 -14.11 -10.35 -8.13
CA LEU A 182 -13.50 -10.49 -9.46
C LEU A 182 -14.05 -9.50 -10.49
N GLY A 183 -15.26 -8.98 -10.26
CA GLY A 183 -15.86 -7.97 -11.11
C GLY A 183 -15.52 -6.55 -10.62
N PRO A 184 -16.47 -5.83 -9.98
CA PRO A 184 -16.29 -4.41 -9.69
C PRO A 184 -15.09 -4.08 -8.80
N MET A 185 -14.75 -4.92 -7.82
CA MET A 185 -13.62 -4.63 -6.93
C MET A 185 -12.28 -4.75 -7.67
N SER A 186 -12.03 -5.87 -8.34
CA SER A 186 -10.80 -6.09 -9.10
C SER A 186 -10.62 -5.05 -10.21
N SER A 187 -11.72 -4.59 -10.84
CA SER A 187 -11.62 -3.64 -11.95
C SER A 187 -11.54 -2.18 -11.50
N GLU A 188 -12.22 -1.77 -10.42
CA GLU A 188 -12.38 -0.35 -10.06
C GLU A 188 -11.81 0.02 -8.68
N ALA A 189 -11.66 -0.92 -7.74
CA ALA A 189 -11.26 -0.58 -6.37
C ALA A 189 -9.84 0.00 -6.34
N GLY A 190 -9.72 1.22 -5.83
CA GLY A 190 -8.44 1.83 -5.53
C GLY A 190 -7.50 1.92 -6.72
N ARG A 191 -8.04 2.14 -7.93
CA ARG A 191 -7.28 2.34 -9.19
C ARG A 191 -6.12 3.31 -9.00
N CYS A 192 -4.98 2.76 -8.64
CA CYS A 192 -3.69 3.36 -8.68
C CYS A 192 -2.80 2.30 -9.32
N ASP A 193 -2.47 2.49 -10.60
CA ASP A 193 -1.58 1.57 -11.28
C ASP A 193 -0.15 1.76 -10.77
N THR A 194 0.08 1.18 -9.60
CA THR A 194 1.38 1.16 -8.95
C THR A 194 2.39 0.35 -9.76
N SER A 195 1.93 -0.55 -10.65
CA SER A 195 2.81 -1.34 -11.50
C SER A 195 3.48 -0.50 -12.58
N ILE A 196 2.73 0.36 -13.28
CA ILE A 196 3.28 1.31 -14.26
C ILE A 196 4.21 2.30 -13.57
N PHE A 197 3.80 2.84 -12.43
CA PHE A 197 4.64 3.76 -11.67
C PHE A 197 5.96 3.11 -11.24
N ARG A 198 5.92 1.89 -10.68
CA ARG A 198 7.14 1.17 -10.27
C ARG A 198 8.02 0.79 -11.46
N ALA A 199 7.44 0.43 -12.61
CA ALA A 199 8.19 0.21 -13.84
C ALA A 199 8.95 1.49 -14.25
N MET A 200 8.29 2.66 -14.18
CA MET A 200 8.93 3.96 -14.44
C MET A 200 10.04 4.28 -13.42
N VAL A 201 9.82 4.00 -12.13
CA VAL A 201 10.84 4.17 -11.08
C VAL A 201 12.02 3.22 -11.29
N GLY A 202 11.76 2.01 -11.79
CA GLY A 202 12.77 1.00 -12.09
C GLY A 202 13.61 1.27 -13.35
N LEU A 203 13.24 2.26 -14.17
CA LEU A 203 14.03 2.62 -15.36
C LEU A 203 15.47 3.03 -14.99
N PRO A 204 16.49 2.64 -15.77
CA PRO A 204 17.90 2.92 -15.46
C PRO A 204 18.19 4.40 -15.20
N GLU A 205 17.56 5.31 -15.94
CA GLU A 205 17.75 6.76 -15.80
C GLU A 205 17.17 7.28 -14.49
N THR A 206 16.02 6.74 -14.07
CA THR A 206 15.41 7.09 -12.78
C THR A 206 16.26 6.56 -11.62
N GLN A 207 16.70 5.31 -11.72
CA GLN A 207 17.59 4.68 -10.74
C GLN A 207 18.93 5.43 -10.62
N ALA A 208 19.49 5.91 -11.73
CA ALA A 208 20.72 6.69 -11.72
C ALA A 208 20.57 8.00 -10.92
N VAL A 209 19.40 8.65 -10.97
CA VAL A 209 19.11 9.85 -10.16
C VAL A 209 19.00 9.50 -8.67
N LEU A 210 18.29 8.42 -8.32
CA LEU A 210 18.19 7.96 -6.93
C LEU A 210 19.57 7.58 -6.36
N GLN A 211 20.40 6.90 -7.15
CA GLN A 211 21.77 6.55 -6.77
C GLN A 211 22.67 7.78 -6.63
N LYS A 212 22.57 8.74 -7.55
CA LYS A 212 23.32 10.02 -7.49
C LYS A 212 23.09 10.75 -6.16
N HIS A 213 21.87 10.72 -5.64
CA HIS A 213 21.51 11.38 -4.37
C HIS A 213 21.44 10.43 -3.17
N GLY A 214 21.79 9.15 -3.35
CA GLY A 214 21.56 8.09 -2.37
C GLY A 214 22.13 8.42 -1.00
N GLY A 215 23.39 8.85 -0.93
CA GLY A 215 24.03 9.22 0.34
C GLY A 215 23.32 10.36 1.08
N HIS A 216 22.78 11.36 0.38
CA HIS A 216 22.00 12.43 1.02
C HIS A 216 20.65 11.91 1.52
N LEU A 217 19.99 11.08 0.72
CA LEU A 217 18.68 10.51 1.07
C LEU A 217 18.78 9.52 2.23
N GLU A 218 19.84 8.70 2.30
CA GLU A 218 20.11 7.80 3.43
C GLU A 218 20.29 8.59 4.73
N LEU A 219 21.04 9.69 4.69
CA LEU A 219 21.26 10.54 5.86
C LEU A 219 19.98 11.23 6.33
N ILE A 220 19.14 11.67 5.39
CA ILE A 220 17.84 12.26 5.70
C ILE A 220 16.93 11.20 6.30
N PHE A 221 16.83 10.03 5.67
CA PHE A 221 16.03 8.91 6.16
C PHE A 221 16.45 8.53 7.58
N ALA A 222 17.73 8.28 7.82
CA ALA A 222 18.26 7.88 9.13
C ALA A 222 18.07 8.95 10.22
N HIS A 223 17.95 10.23 9.86
CA HIS A 223 17.67 11.29 10.83
C HIS A 223 16.21 11.25 11.30
N TYR A 224 15.26 11.10 10.38
CA TYR A 224 13.85 11.10 10.71
C TYR A 224 13.39 9.75 11.27
N ALA A 225 13.94 8.63 10.78
CA ALA A 225 13.71 7.26 11.28
C ALA A 225 14.32 6.97 12.67
N ALA A 226 14.90 7.96 13.33
CA ALA A 226 15.52 7.82 14.65
C ALA A 226 14.93 8.80 15.67
N GLU A 227 13.87 9.54 15.31
CA GLU A 227 13.33 10.63 16.13
C GLU A 227 12.61 10.07 17.38
N GLU A 228 12.12 8.82 17.34
CA GLU A 228 11.50 8.12 18.49
C GLU A 228 12.50 7.31 19.36
N GLY A 229 13.80 7.51 19.18
CA GLY A 229 14.80 7.14 20.20
C GLY A 229 15.25 5.67 20.24
N ILE A 230 14.73 4.80 19.37
CA ILE A 230 15.29 3.45 19.17
C ILE A 230 16.29 3.51 18.02
N VAL A 231 17.54 3.82 18.37
CA VAL A 231 18.68 3.76 17.46
C VAL A 231 18.84 2.33 16.95
N GLY A 232 18.40 2.05 15.72
CA GLY A 232 18.73 0.80 15.03
C GLY A 232 17.64 0.09 14.24
N MET A 233 16.38 0.58 14.19
CA MET A 233 15.33 -0.14 13.45
C MET A 233 15.27 0.15 11.94
N GLY A 234 15.86 1.24 11.44
CA GLY A 234 16.04 1.43 9.99
C GLY A 234 14.75 1.56 9.19
N THR A 235 13.65 1.90 9.87
CA THR A 235 12.28 2.05 9.37
C THR A 235 11.71 3.39 9.85
N MET A 236 10.76 3.96 9.11
CA MET A 236 10.22 5.30 9.37
C MET A 236 8.70 5.25 9.51
N SER A 237 8.18 5.70 10.66
CA SER A 237 6.74 5.75 10.90
C SER A 237 6.06 6.85 10.06
N ILE A 238 4.73 6.81 9.99
CA ILE A 238 3.97 7.84 9.27
C ILE A 238 4.12 9.24 9.90
N SER A 239 4.31 9.30 11.22
CA SER A 239 4.54 10.53 11.99
C SER A 239 5.91 11.14 11.66
N GLU A 240 6.96 10.30 11.62
CA GLU A 240 8.31 10.70 11.22
C GLU A 240 8.35 11.14 9.75
N TYR A 241 7.63 10.42 8.87
CA TYR A 241 7.49 10.79 7.46
C TYR A 241 6.79 12.16 7.31
N LYS A 242 5.73 12.42 8.09
CA LYS A 242 5.06 13.73 8.12
C LYS A 242 6.01 14.84 8.60
N ALA A 243 6.85 14.57 9.60
CA ALA A 243 7.86 15.53 10.08
C ALA A 243 8.87 15.89 8.98
N PHE A 244 9.39 14.88 8.26
CA PHE A 244 10.24 15.06 7.08
C PHE A 244 9.59 15.97 6.03
N LEU A 245 8.33 15.71 5.68
CA LEU A 245 7.61 16.47 4.65
C LEU A 245 7.35 17.92 5.07
N LYS A 246 7.04 18.15 6.35
CA LYS A 246 6.86 19.51 6.92
C LYS A 246 8.15 20.31 6.89
N ASP A 247 9.28 19.68 7.25
CA ASP A 247 10.58 20.34 7.23
C ASP A 247 11.03 20.69 5.82
N CYS A 248 10.76 19.81 4.85
CA CYS A 248 11.05 20.03 3.44
C CYS A 248 10.08 21.00 2.74
N LYS A 249 9.09 21.55 3.47
CA LYS A 249 8.01 22.41 2.91
C LYS A 249 7.22 21.73 1.79
N ILE A 250 7.15 20.40 1.86
CA ILE A 250 6.36 19.59 0.94
C ILE A 250 4.92 19.53 1.44
N PHE A 251 4.72 19.38 2.74
CA PHE A 251 3.39 19.31 3.37
C PHE A 251 2.72 20.69 3.40
N ASN A 252 1.58 20.83 2.71
CA ASN A 252 0.80 22.08 2.56
C ASN A 252 -0.63 21.77 2.09
N ASP A 253 -1.44 22.79 1.77
CA ASP A 253 -2.84 22.62 1.36
C ASP A 253 -3.02 21.72 0.11
N THR A 254 -2.04 21.70 -0.80
CA THR A 254 -2.05 20.87 -2.01
C THR A 254 -1.48 19.46 -1.80
N PHE A 255 -0.64 19.30 -0.78
CA PHE A 255 -0.09 18.00 -0.38
C PHE A 255 -0.32 17.83 1.12
N ASN A 256 -1.53 17.42 1.45
CA ASN A 256 -2.07 17.34 2.81
C ASN A 256 -2.04 15.89 3.34
N ASP A 257 -2.68 15.66 4.48
CA ASP A 257 -2.79 14.34 5.10
C ASP A 257 -3.33 13.29 4.12
N THR A 258 -4.45 13.55 3.45
CA THR A 258 -5.01 12.61 2.46
C THR A 258 -4.01 12.21 1.38
N ALA A 259 -3.32 13.17 0.76
CA ALA A 259 -2.33 12.87 -0.29
C ALA A 259 -1.13 12.08 0.25
N MET A 260 -0.66 12.44 1.45
CA MET A 260 0.44 11.75 2.14
C MET A 260 0.08 10.30 2.43
N ASN A 261 -1.09 10.05 3.01
CA ASN A 261 -1.51 8.71 3.44
C ASN A 261 -1.80 7.79 2.26
N VAL A 262 -2.33 8.31 1.16
CA VAL A 262 -2.48 7.53 -0.09
C VAL A 262 -1.12 7.08 -0.62
N ILE A 263 -0.12 7.98 -0.66
CA ILE A 263 1.23 7.60 -1.10
C ILE A 263 1.87 6.60 -0.13
N PHE A 264 1.77 6.85 1.17
CA PHE A 264 2.34 5.99 2.21
C PHE A 264 1.76 4.57 2.14
N GLY A 265 0.43 4.45 2.07
CA GLY A 265 -0.26 3.17 1.94
C GLY A 265 0.13 2.42 0.66
N ASN A 266 0.11 3.08 -0.50
CA ASN A 266 0.43 2.46 -1.79
C ASN A 266 1.87 1.93 -1.87
N VAL A 267 2.80 2.59 -1.20
CA VAL A 267 4.21 2.17 -1.16
C VAL A 267 4.38 0.92 -0.28
N LEU A 268 3.69 0.85 0.86
CA LEU A 268 3.78 -0.29 1.77
C LEU A 268 3.06 -1.55 1.25
N ASP A 269 1.95 -1.36 0.54
CA ASP A 269 1.14 -2.45 0.01
C ASP A 269 1.87 -3.24 -1.10
N ALA A 270 2.83 -2.58 -1.76
CA ALA A 270 3.68 -3.12 -2.82
C ALA A 270 4.49 -4.37 -2.43
N ARG A 271 4.93 -4.42 -1.18
CA ARG A 271 5.99 -5.32 -0.71
C ARG A 271 5.50 -6.36 0.27
N GLY A 272 4.18 -6.43 0.48
CA GLY A 272 3.56 -7.38 1.42
C GLY A 272 4.01 -7.19 2.87
N GLY A 273 4.55 -6.00 3.21
CA GLY A 273 5.31 -5.76 4.44
C GLY A 273 4.47 -5.50 5.69
N GLY A 274 3.18 -5.15 5.57
CA GLY A 274 2.35 -4.86 6.74
C GLY A 274 1.49 -6.07 7.15
N GLY A 275 2.11 -7.15 7.62
CA GLY A 275 1.40 -8.33 8.16
C GLY A 275 1.25 -8.34 9.68
N GLY A 276 1.78 -7.35 10.38
CA GLY A 276 1.76 -7.28 11.85
C GLY A 276 0.67 -6.37 12.41
N ASP A 277 0.40 -6.54 13.70
CA ASP A 277 -0.29 -5.56 14.56
C ASP A 277 0.58 -4.29 14.77
N ASP A 278 1.81 -4.29 14.24
CA ASP A 278 2.75 -3.18 14.32
C ASP A 278 2.34 -2.03 13.39
N GLU A 279 2.61 -0.80 13.83
CA GLU A 279 2.35 0.38 13.02
C GLU A 279 3.09 0.27 11.67
N PRO A 280 2.44 0.69 10.56
CA PRO A 280 3.05 0.62 9.25
C PRO A 280 4.25 1.58 9.15
N GLU A 281 5.43 1.03 8.84
CA GLU A 281 6.69 1.79 8.73
C GLU A 281 7.38 1.59 7.38
N LEU A 282 8.02 2.65 6.86
CA LEU A 282 8.77 2.63 5.60
C LEU A 282 10.23 2.22 5.82
N GLY A 283 10.70 1.19 5.12
CA GLY A 283 12.13 0.98 4.91
C GLY A 283 12.74 2.00 3.94
N PHE A 284 14.06 2.06 3.84
CA PHE A 284 14.73 3.05 2.98
C PHE A 284 14.31 2.95 1.49
N GLY A 285 14.14 1.74 0.95
CA GLY A 285 13.68 1.56 -0.44
C GLY A 285 12.26 2.07 -0.67
N GLU A 286 11.39 1.94 0.33
CA GLU A 286 10.02 2.44 0.32
C GLU A 286 10.01 3.97 0.45
N PHE A 287 10.88 4.53 1.30
CA PHE A 287 11.09 5.97 1.36
C PHE A 287 11.52 6.57 0.00
N LEU A 288 12.42 5.91 -0.74
CA LEU A 288 12.80 6.36 -2.09
C LEU A 288 11.61 6.32 -3.07
N GLU A 289 10.80 5.26 -3.03
CA GLU A 289 9.58 5.15 -3.83
C GLU A 289 8.57 6.24 -3.47
N ALA A 290 8.40 6.53 -2.18
CA ALA A 290 7.52 7.59 -1.69
C ALA A 290 7.98 8.98 -2.15
N VAL A 291 9.28 9.27 -2.11
CA VAL A 291 9.86 10.51 -2.67
C VAL A 291 9.56 10.62 -4.17
N ALA A 292 9.76 9.54 -4.93
CA ALA A 292 9.45 9.51 -6.36
C ALA A 292 7.94 9.71 -6.63
N ALA A 293 7.06 9.14 -5.79
CA ALA A 293 5.63 9.29 -5.90
C ALA A 293 5.19 10.73 -5.64
N ILE A 294 5.80 11.43 -4.69
CA ILE A 294 5.55 12.86 -4.47
C ILE A 294 5.88 13.69 -5.69
N VAL A 295 6.99 13.38 -6.39
CA VAL A 295 7.36 14.08 -7.63
C VAL A 295 6.31 13.86 -8.70
N GLN A 296 5.87 12.61 -8.85
CA GLN A 296 4.82 12.30 -9.81
C GLN A 296 3.51 12.97 -9.43
N TYR A 297 3.16 13.09 -8.15
CA TYR A 297 1.95 13.77 -7.70
C TYR A 297 2.02 15.30 -7.91
N ARG A 298 3.12 15.94 -7.52
CA ARG A 298 3.24 17.41 -7.47
C ARG A 298 3.71 18.04 -8.76
N MET A 299 4.45 17.30 -9.58
CA MET A 299 5.14 17.86 -10.74
C MET A 299 4.72 17.17 -12.03
N CYS A 300 3.43 16.88 -12.26
CA CYS A 300 2.86 16.25 -13.48
C CYS A 300 3.07 17.05 -14.80
N ASN A 301 4.28 17.50 -15.12
CA ASN A 301 4.55 18.10 -16.43
C ASN A 301 4.88 17.00 -17.46
N PRO A 302 4.00 16.73 -18.44
CA PRO A 302 4.22 15.67 -19.43
C PRO A 302 5.37 15.99 -20.40
N TYR A 303 5.81 17.24 -20.48
CA TYR A 303 6.91 17.69 -21.35
C TYR A 303 8.27 17.61 -20.68
N GLN A 304 8.33 17.25 -19.39
CA GLN A 304 9.58 17.11 -18.66
C GLN A 304 9.80 15.64 -18.25
N PRO A 305 10.91 15.00 -18.69
CA PRO A 305 11.21 13.63 -18.32
C PRO A 305 11.20 13.43 -16.80
N PHE A 306 10.61 12.32 -16.35
CA PHE A 306 10.49 12.03 -14.92
C PHE A 306 11.83 12.06 -14.16
N PRO A 307 12.94 11.47 -14.67
CA PRO A 307 14.24 11.54 -13.97
C PRO A 307 14.71 12.98 -13.73
N GLN A 308 14.47 13.88 -14.68
CA GLN A 308 14.85 15.29 -14.55
C GLN A 308 13.98 16.02 -13.51
N ARG A 309 12.67 15.71 -13.45
CA ARG A 309 11.78 16.23 -12.41
C ARG A 309 12.24 15.75 -11.03
N LEU A 310 12.57 14.47 -10.91
CA LEU A 310 13.04 13.84 -9.67
C LEU A 310 14.36 14.46 -9.18
N ASP A 311 15.35 14.62 -10.07
CA ASP A 311 16.65 15.23 -9.73
C ASP A 311 16.49 16.67 -9.23
N ASN A 312 15.66 17.45 -9.93
CA ASN A 312 15.36 18.82 -9.55
C ASN A 312 14.65 18.90 -8.19
N PHE A 313 13.67 18.03 -7.95
CA PHE A 313 12.92 18.00 -6.70
C PHE A 313 13.83 17.66 -5.51
N ILE A 314 14.65 16.62 -5.63
CA ILE A 314 15.59 16.23 -4.57
C ILE A 314 16.57 17.38 -4.28
N THR A 315 17.14 17.98 -5.32
CA THR A 315 18.16 19.02 -5.21
C THR A 315 17.61 20.34 -4.66
N ARG A 316 16.39 20.72 -5.02
CA ARG A 316 15.83 22.04 -4.70
C ARG A 316 14.87 22.04 -3.52
N ASN A 317 14.17 20.95 -3.27
CA ASN A 317 13.12 20.88 -2.26
C ASN A 317 13.53 20.03 -1.06
N ILE A 318 14.19 18.89 -1.26
CA ILE A 318 14.54 17.98 -0.15
C ILE A 318 15.85 18.41 0.51
N ILE A 319 16.97 18.33 -0.21
CA ILE A 319 18.32 18.54 0.36
C ILE A 319 18.46 19.91 1.05
N PRO A 320 18.01 21.04 0.48
CA PRO A 320 18.21 22.34 1.12
C PRO A 320 17.37 22.55 2.38
N HIS A 321 16.36 21.72 2.63
CA HIS A 321 15.34 21.98 3.65
C HIS A 321 15.34 20.96 4.77
N ALA A 322 15.65 19.70 4.49
CA ALA A 322 15.77 18.64 5.48
C ALA A 322 16.77 19.03 6.60
N LYS A 323 16.37 18.83 7.86
CA LYS A 323 17.17 19.21 9.03
C LYS A 323 18.53 18.50 9.06
N ALA A 324 18.57 17.21 8.71
CA ALA A 324 19.78 16.40 8.61
C ALA A 324 20.83 17.02 7.66
N ALA A 325 20.39 17.46 6.48
CA ALA A 325 21.25 18.07 5.47
C ALA A 325 21.77 19.44 5.93
N LYS A 326 20.94 20.23 6.62
CA LYS A 326 21.37 21.51 7.24
C LYS A 326 22.39 21.30 8.36
N ALA A 327 22.26 20.24 9.16
CA ALA A 327 23.20 19.92 10.23
C ALA A 327 24.58 19.50 9.70
N GLN A 328 24.65 18.81 8.56
CA GLN A 328 25.92 18.48 7.91
C GLN A 328 26.57 19.65 7.19
N ILE A 329 25.80 20.52 6.53
CA ILE A 329 26.32 21.76 5.93
C ILE A 329 26.96 22.65 7.01
N LYS A 330 26.42 22.67 8.24
CA LYS A 330 26.99 23.39 9.38
C LYS A 330 28.23 22.73 10.01
N LYS A 331 28.40 21.41 9.86
CA LYS A 331 29.54 20.65 10.40
C LYS A 331 30.73 20.56 9.43
N ALA A 332 30.58 20.94 8.17
CA ALA A 332 31.70 21.04 7.25
C ALA A 332 32.59 22.25 7.63
N PRO A 333 33.86 22.05 8.04
CA PRO A 333 34.73 23.18 8.37
C PRO A 333 35.01 23.98 7.09
N SER A 334 34.83 25.30 7.18
CA SER A 334 35.12 26.25 6.10
C SER A 334 36.62 26.27 5.77
N LYS A 335 37.10 25.32 4.97
CA LYS A 335 38.44 25.42 4.38
C LYS A 335 38.34 26.13 3.04
N LYS A 336 38.54 27.45 3.11
CA LYS A 336 38.89 28.30 1.97
C LYS A 336 40.01 27.65 1.15
N GLY A 337 39.84 27.66 -0.17
CA GLY A 337 40.89 27.86 -1.17
C GLY A 337 41.93 26.74 -1.35
N ASN A 338 42.07 26.27 -2.59
CA ASN A 338 43.26 25.64 -3.18
C ASN A 338 43.49 24.11 -3.10
N GLN A 339 42.52 23.25 -2.77
CA GLN A 339 42.72 21.78 -2.95
C GLN A 339 41.77 21.09 -3.96
N VAL A 340 40.80 21.80 -4.54
CA VAL A 340 39.83 21.21 -5.48
C VAL A 340 40.42 21.00 -6.89
N LYS A 341 41.57 21.61 -7.23
CA LYS A 341 42.17 21.49 -8.56
C LYS A 341 42.97 20.20 -8.77
N ASP A 342 43.52 19.59 -7.72
CA ASP A 342 44.34 18.39 -7.86
C ASP A 342 43.54 17.08 -7.80
N ALA A 343 42.43 17.05 -7.05
CA ALA A 343 41.54 15.89 -6.99
C ALA A 343 40.74 15.70 -8.29
N ALA A 344 40.28 16.78 -8.92
CA ALA A 344 39.58 16.73 -10.22
C ALA A 344 40.50 16.27 -11.36
N LYS A 345 41.79 16.63 -11.32
CA LYS A 345 42.78 16.22 -12.33
C LYS A 345 43.17 14.75 -12.18
N LYS A 346 43.18 14.21 -10.96
CA LYS A 346 43.45 12.78 -10.69
C LYS A 346 42.24 11.89 -11.02
N ALA A 347 41.00 12.36 -10.79
CA ALA A 347 39.79 11.64 -11.16
C ALA A 347 39.57 11.57 -12.68
N ALA A 348 39.88 12.65 -13.43
CA ALA A 348 39.82 12.65 -14.89
C ALA A 348 40.85 11.71 -15.54
N ALA A 349 42.03 11.55 -14.93
CA ALA A 349 43.06 10.62 -15.42
C ALA A 349 42.70 9.15 -15.17
N ALA A 350 41.99 8.83 -14.09
CA ALA A 350 41.55 7.46 -13.78
C ALA A 350 40.38 6.99 -14.68
N LEU A 351 39.48 7.90 -15.06
CA LEU A 351 38.34 7.59 -15.94
C LEU A 351 38.76 7.30 -17.40
N ASN A 352 39.82 7.94 -17.91
CA ASN A 352 40.31 7.67 -19.28
C ASN A 352 41.02 6.31 -19.42
N ILE A 353 41.56 5.74 -18.34
CA ILE A 353 42.24 4.44 -18.36
C ILE A 353 41.23 3.28 -18.25
N ALA A 354 40.07 3.51 -17.61
CA ALA A 354 39.00 2.52 -17.50
C ALA A 354 38.14 2.44 -18.79
N GLY A 355 37.94 3.58 -19.48
CA GLY A 355 37.16 3.65 -20.73
C GLY A 355 37.81 2.95 -21.94
N THR A 356 39.13 2.82 -21.98
CA THR A 356 39.84 2.11 -23.06
C THR A 356 39.81 0.61 -22.88
N LYS A 357 39.97 0.10 -21.65
CA LYS A 357 39.91 -1.35 -21.36
C LYS A 357 38.51 -1.95 -21.57
N SER A 358 37.44 -1.19 -21.31
CA SER A 358 36.06 -1.67 -21.52
C SER A 358 35.63 -1.71 -22.99
N LYS A 359 36.31 -0.96 -23.89
CA LYS A 359 36.03 -0.98 -25.34
C LYS A 359 36.66 -2.18 -26.05
N GLU A 360 37.82 -2.64 -25.60
CA GLU A 360 38.49 -3.83 -26.15
C GLU A 360 37.75 -5.13 -25.79
N THR A 361 37.24 -5.25 -24.55
CA THR A 361 36.49 -6.45 -24.12
C THR A 361 35.12 -6.57 -24.79
N PHE A 362 34.50 -5.46 -25.20
CA PHE A 362 33.19 -5.47 -25.85
C PHE A 362 33.26 -5.80 -27.35
N MET A 363 34.37 -5.48 -28.03
CA MET A 363 34.55 -5.85 -29.44
C MET A 363 34.87 -7.34 -29.63
N GLU A 364 35.58 -7.98 -28.70
CA GLU A 364 35.87 -9.43 -28.79
C GLU A 364 34.65 -10.32 -28.53
N THR A 365 33.74 -9.92 -27.62
CA THR A 365 32.54 -10.72 -27.29
C THR A 365 31.34 -10.43 -28.20
N GLY A 366 31.29 -9.25 -28.82
CA GLY A 366 30.18 -8.84 -29.70
C GLY A 366 30.20 -9.51 -31.08
N SER A 367 31.37 -9.89 -31.60
CA SER A 367 31.48 -10.50 -32.93
C SER A 367 31.03 -11.96 -32.98
N ALA A 368 31.07 -12.69 -31.86
CA ALA A 368 30.67 -14.11 -31.82
C ALA A 368 29.15 -14.31 -31.67
N ALA A 369 28.41 -13.30 -31.23
CA ALA A 369 26.97 -13.40 -30.99
C ALA A 369 26.10 -13.04 -32.21
N LEU A 370 26.70 -12.51 -33.29
CA LEU A 370 25.97 -11.99 -34.46
C LEU A 370 25.98 -12.92 -35.69
N GLU A 371 26.73 -14.03 -35.68
CA GLU A 371 26.71 -15.02 -36.77
C GLU A 371 25.60 -16.08 -36.65
N GLY A 372 24.84 -16.11 -35.54
CA GLY A 372 23.81 -17.12 -35.29
C GLY A 372 22.37 -16.77 -35.69
N LEU A 373 22.12 -15.60 -36.30
CA LEU A 373 20.76 -15.05 -36.48
C LEU A 373 20.42 -14.56 -37.89
N MET A 374 21.15 -15.01 -38.92
CA MET A 374 20.74 -14.82 -40.32
C MET A 374 20.01 -16.08 -40.83
N PRO A 375 18.73 -16.01 -41.22
CA PRO A 375 18.10 -17.08 -41.97
C PRO A 375 18.67 -17.12 -43.40
N GLY A 376 18.98 -18.32 -43.88
CA GLY A 376 19.56 -18.55 -45.18
C GLY A 376 18.71 -18.05 -46.35
N SER A 377 19.41 -17.51 -47.34
CA SER A 377 19.04 -17.54 -48.76
C SER A 377 19.88 -18.58 -49.46
#